data_AF-A0A848LCP9-F1
#
_entry.id   AF-A0A848LCP9-F1
#
_cell.length_a   1.000
_cell.length_b   1.000
_cell.length_c   1.000
_cell.angle_alpha   90.00
_cell.angle_beta   90.00
_cell.angle_gamma   90.00
#
_symmetry.space_group_name_H-M   'P 1'
#
loop_
_entity.id
_entity.type
_entity.pdbx_description
1 polymer ?
#
loop_
_entity_poly.entity_id
_entity_poly.type
_entity_poly.pdbx_seq_one_letter_code
_entity_poly.pdbx_strand_id
1 'polypeptide(L)'
;MQDGSASPLSPEAPSSPAAAEAPVDARGPEADIVSTHVLVPEEQVQKLRELARRTRIHQSEYLREAVDDLLGKYGRANPKPEGQS
;
A
#
# COMPACT_ATOMS: atom_id res chain seq x y z
N MET A 1 19.24 -32.31 -48.83
CA MET A 1 19.68 -32.63 -47.46
C MET A 1 20.69 -31.57 -47.06
N GLN A 2 20.42 -30.87 -45.95
CA GLN A 2 21.25 -29.81 -45.37
C GLN A 2 22.47 -30.37 -44.63
N ASP A 3 23.40 -29.45 -44.31
CA ASP A 3 24.41 -29.39 -43.24
C ASP A 3 25.88 -29.31 -43.72
N GLY A 4 26.73 -28.44 -43.18
CA GLY A 4 26.60 -27.58 -42.00
C GLY A 4 27.45 -26.33 -42.16
N SER A 5 26.83 -25.17 -41.90
CA SER A 5 27.51 -23.87 -41.82
C SER A 5 28.32 -23.77 -40.53
N ALA A 6 29.45 -23.08 -40.67
CA ALA A 6 30.46 -22.83 -39.65
C ALA A 6 29.91 -22.22 -38.36
N SER A 7 30.47 -22.67 -37.23
CA SER A 7 30.47 -21.90 -35.98
C SER A 7 31.36 -20.66 -36.12
N PRO A 8 30.93 -19.52 -35.57
CA PRO A 8 31.89 -18.69 -34.85
C PRO A 8 31.37 -18.29 -33.45
N LEU A 9 32.22 -18.58 -32.46
CA LEU A 9 32.62 -17.69 -31.36
C LEU A 9 31.54 -16.76 -30.76
N SER A 10 31.04 -17.12 -29.58
CA SER A 10 30.84 -16.14 -28.50
C SER A 10 32.18 -16.00 -27.76
N PRO A 11 32.54 -14.88 -27.07
CA PRO A 11 31.65 -13.92 -26.43
C PRO A 11 32.09 -12.44 -26.57
N GLU A 12 31.17 -11.48 -26.66
CA GLU A 12 31.44 -10.17 -26.07
C GLU A 12 30.13 -9.50 -25.67
N ALA A 13 29.98 -9.30 -24.36
CA ALA A 13 28.88 -8.59 -23.76
C ALA A 13 28.95 -7.11 -24.18
N PRO A 14 27.85 -6.47 -24.61
CA PRO A 14 27.80 -5.02 -24.56
C PRO A 14 27.77 -4.59 -23.10
N SER A 15 28.89 -4.03 -22.63
CA SER A 15 28.98 -3.20 -21.44
C SER A 15 27.80 -2.23 -21.37
N SER A 16 27.01 -2.32 -20.31
CA SER A 16 26.32 -1.16 -19.72
C SER A 16 27.39 -0.17 -19.25
N PRO A 17 27.20 1.16 -19.41
CA PRO A 17 26.23 1.87 -18.57
C PRO A 17 25.60 3.09 -19.28
N ALA A 18 24.36 2.97 -19.72
CA ALA A 18 23.55 4.16 -19.97
C ALA A 18 22.55 4.27 -18.82
N ALA A 19 22.84 5.22 -17.94
CA ALA A 19 21.96 5.69 -16.89
C ALA A 19 20.61 6.11 -17.48
N ALA A 20 19.70 5.13 -17.63
CA ALA A 20 18.30 5.41 -17.48
C ALA A 20 18.09 5.47 -15.97
N GLU A 21 18.25 6.67 -15.43
CA GLU A 21 17.75 7.02 -14.12
C GLU A 21 16.29 6.57 -14.10
N ALA A 22 16.02 5.43 -13.46
CA ALA A 22 14.67 5.09 -13.06
C ALA A 22 14.17 6.31 -12.29
N PRO A 23 12.98 6.86 -12.60
CA PRO A 23 12.47 7.98 -11.86
C PRO A 23 12.51 7.59 -10.39
N VAL A 24 13.28 8.35 -9.64
CA VAL A 24 13.11 8.53 -8.20
C VAL A 24 11.72 9.11 -8.03
N ASP A 25 10.73 8.23 -8.16
CA ASP A 25 9.35 8.55 -7.91
C ASP A 25 9.18 8.50 -6.40
N ALA A 26 9.33 9.70 -5.84
CA ALA A 26 8.86 10.13 -4.54
C ALA A 26 8.23 9.01 -3.70
N ARG A 27 9.05 8.30 -2.92
CA ARG A 27 8.55 7.80 -1.63
C ARG A 27 8.26 9.02 -0.77
N GLY A 28 7.09 9.61 -0.98
CA GLY A 28 6.41 10.37 0.06
C GLY A 28 6.27 9.48 1.30
N PRO A 29 5.84 10.03 2.44
CA PRO A 29 5.55 9.21 3.60
C PRO A 29 4.34 8.33 3.28
N GLU A 30 4.56 7.24 2.54
CA GLU A 30 3.74 6.05 2.59
C GLU A 30 3.89 5.54 4.02
N ALA A 31 3.15 6.15 4.95
CA ALA A 31 3.04 5.70 6.33
C ALA A 31 2.85 4.19 6.28
N ASP A 32 3.73 3.39 6.89
CA ASP A 32 3.75 1.93 6.84
C ASP A 32 2.32 1.34 6.84
N ILE A 33 1.76 1.09 5.65
CA ILE A 33 0.36 0.69 5.51
C ILE A 33 0.29 -0.81 5.79
N VAL A 34 -0.26 -1.18 6.94
CA VAL A 34 -0.46 -2.58 7.31
C VAL A 34 -1.83 -3.09 6.85
N SER A 35 -1.84 -4.17 6.07
CA SER A 35 -3.08 -4.84 5.67
C SER A 35 -3.71 -5.55 6.87
N THR A 36 -4.91 -5.14 7.25
CA THR A 36 -5.63 -5.68 8.42
C THR A 36 -6.95 -6.31 7.99
N HIS A 37 -7.25 -7.49 8.53
CA HIS A 37 -8.54 -8.15 8.36
C HIS A 37 -9.43 -7.84 9.58
N VAL A 38 -10.67 -7.42 9.33
CA VAL A 38 -11.64 -7.08 10.38
C VAL A 38 -12.94 -7.85 10.17
N LEU A 39 -13.57 -8.23 11.28
CA LEU A 39 -14.89 -8.86 11.26
C LEU A 39 -15.94 -7.80 11.52
N VAL A 40 -16.91 -7.70 10.61
CA VAL A 40 -17.99 -6.70 10.65
C VAL A 40 -19.30 -7.42 10.35
N PRO A 41 -20.42 -7.07 11.00
CA PRO A 41 -21.72 -7.66 10.69
C PRO A 41 -22.09 -7.49 9.21
N GLU A 42 -22.72 -8.51 8.63
CA GLU A 42 -23.03 -8.54 7.19
C GLU A 42 -23.84 -7.32 6.74
N GLU A 43 -24.85 -6.93 7.53
CA GLU A 43 -25.67 -5.76 7.23
C GLU A 43 -24.86 -4.46 7.11
N GLN A 44 -23.80 -4.32 7.90
CA GLN A 44 -22.92 -3.14 7.85
C GLN A 44 -22.05 -3.18 6.59
N VAL A 45 -21.54 -4.36 6.22
CA VAL A 45 -20.79 -4.53 4.96
C VAL A 45 -21.66 -4.22 3.74
N GLN A 46 -22.92 -4.66 3.74
CA GLN A 46 -23.85 -4.34 2.65
C GLN A 46 -24.06 -2.83 2.51
N LYS A 47 -24.26 -2.12 3.63
CA LYS A 47 -24.39 -0.65 3.65
C LYS A 47 -23.12 0.05 3.17
N LEU A 48 -21.94 -0.39 3.62
CA LEU A 48 -20.65 0.14 3.17
C LEU A 48 -20.44 -0.09 1.67
N ARG A 49 -20.81 -1.25 1.14
CA ARG A 49 -20.72 -1.56 -0.29
C ARG A 49 -21.66 -0.70 -1.13
N GLU A 50 -22.86 -0.43 -0.65
CA GLU A 50 -23.78 0.50 -1.31
C GLU A 50 -23.23 1.93 -1.31
N LEU A 51 -22.74 2.38 -0.15
CA LEU A 51 -22.14 3.70 0.00
C LEU A 51 -20.92 3.88 -0.92
N ALA A 52 -20.03 2.89 -0.97
CA ALA A 52 -18.88 2.87 -1.86
C ALA A 52 -19.28 2.98 -3.35
N ARG A 53 -20.33 2.27 -3.77
CA ARG A 53 -20.85 2.35 -5.14
C ARG A 53 -21.39 3.75 -5.48
N ARG A 54 -22.02 4.41 -4.51
CA ARG A 54 -22.64 5.74 -4.71
C ARG A 54 -21.62 6.86 -4.75
N THR A 55 -20.58 6.81 -3.91
CA THR A 55 -19.59 7.89 -3.78
C THR A 55 -18.29 7.64 -4.54
N ARG A 56 -18.08 6.41 -5.03
CA ARG A 56 -16.81 5.92 -5.59
C ARG A 56 -15.64 5.89 -4.59
N ILE A 57 -15.94 5.91 -3.30
CA ILE A 57 -14.95 5.78 -2.22
C ILE A 57 -14.81 4.31 -1.84
N HIS A 58 -13.58 3.82 -1.68
CA HIS A 58 -13.34 2.43 -1.27
C HIS A 58 -13.81 2.17 0.17
N GLN A 59 -14.26 0.95 0.45
CA GLN A 59 -14.69 0.56 1.79
C GLN A 59 -13.59 0.80 2.84
N SER A 60 -12.33 0.52 2.50
CA SER A 60 -11.18 0.74 3.38
C SER A 60 -11.02 2.21 3.82
N GLU A 61 -11.40 3.17 2.98
CA GLU A 61 -11.30 4.59 3.31
C GLU A 61 -12.31 4.98 4.40
N TYR A 62 -13.55 4.48 4.30
CA TYR A 62 -14.55 4.68 5.37
C TYR A 62 -14.12 4.05 6.68
N LEU A 63 -13.49 2.88 6.63
CA LEU A 63 -12.95 2.26 7.84
C LEU A 63 -11.82 3.10 8.44
N ARG A 64 -10.88 3.61 7.63
CA ARG A 64 -9.80 4.47 8.11
C ARG A 64 -10.34 5.75 8.73
N GLU A 65 -11.30 6.40 8.08
CA GLU A 65 -11.93 7.63 8.59
C GLU A 65 -12.64 7.36 9.93
N ALA A 66 -13.42 6.29 10.03
CA ALA A 66 -14.10 5.93 11.27
C ALA A 66 -13.11 5.58 12.39
N VAL A 67 -12.01 4.89 12.07
CA VAL A 67 -10.95 4.59 13.04
C VAL A 67 -10.26 5.87 13.49
N ASP A 68 -9.92 6.77 12.57
CA ASP A 68 -9.31 8.07 12.90
C ASP A 68 -10.23 8.92 13.78
N ASP A 69 -11.52 9.01 13.45
CA ASP A 69 -12.53 9.71 14.24
C ASP A 69 -12.67 9.13 15.65
N LEU A 70 -12.70 7.78 15.76
CA LEU A 70 -12.75 7.10 17.06
C LEU A 70 -11.47 7.32 17.88
N LEU A 71 -10.30 7.26 17.26
CA LEU A 71 -9.01 7.49 17.93
C LEU A 71 -8.80 8.98 18.27
N GLY A 72 -9.31 9.90 17.47
CA GLY A 72 -9.33 11.33 17.80
C GLY A 72 -10.20 11.62 19.02
N LYS A 73 -11.39 11.00 19.09
CA LYS A 73 -12.34 11.16 20.19
C LYS A 73 -11.91 10.49 21.49
N TYR A 74 -11.32 9.29 21.41
CA TYR A 74 -11.07 8.43 22.57
C TYR A 74 -9.62 7.99 22.75
N GLY A 75 -8.77 8.12 21.73
CA GLY A 75 -7.37 7.67 21.77
C GLY A 75 -6.45 8.50 22.66
N ARG A 76 -6.93 9.65 23.19
CA ARG A 76 -6.19 10.50 24.15
C ARG A 76 -6.47 10.22 25.63
N ALA A 77 -7.11 9.09 25.98
CA ALA A 77 -7.10 8.60 27.36
C ALA A 77 -5.91 7.62 27.52
N ASN A 78 -4.69 8.06 27.86
CA ASN A 78 -4.35 8.50 29.21
C ASN A 78 -2.94 9.15 29.28
N PRO A 79 -2.77 10.49 29.25
CA PRO A 79 -1.73 11.09 30.07
C PRO A 79 -2.29 11.14 31.48
N LYS A 80 -1.82 10.28 32.38
CA LYS A 80 -1.97 10.50 33.81
C LYS A 80 -0.82 11.42 34.24
N PRO A 81 -0.99 12.74 34.38
CA PRO A 81 -0.02 13.53 35.11
C PRO A 81 -0.26 13.32 36.62
N GLU A 82 0.84 13.09 37.32
CA GLU A 82 1.12 13.63 38.64
C GLU A 82 0.12 13.33 39.77
N GLY A 83 0.50 12.32 40.55
CA GLY A 83 0.01 12.06 41.90
C GLY A 83 1.09 11.30 42.67
N GLN A 84 2.30 11.85 42.69
CA GLN A 84 3.32 11.48 43.66
C GLN A 84 3.22 12.54 44.77
N SER A 85 2.59 12.15 45.87
CA SER A 85 2.59 12.88 47.15
C SER A 85 2.55 11.84 48.26
#